data_AF-A0A2E6YMX6-F1
#
_entry.id   AF-A0A2E6YMX6-F1
#
_cell.length_a   1.000
_cell.length_b   1.000
_cell.length_c   1.000
_cell.angle_alpha   90.00
_cell.angle_beta   90.00
_cell.angle_gamma   90.00
#
_symmetry.space_group_name_H-M   'P 1'
#
loop_
_entity.id
_entity.type
_entity.pdbx_description
1 polymer ?
#
loop_
_entity_poly.entity_id
_entity_poly.type
_entity_poly.pdbx_seq_one_letter_code
_entity_poly.pdbx_strand_id
1 'polypeptide(L)'
;MADWLDQALSFVEQFNVFDWLILVVWVVSCVYGIARGFAREALSILGWLAAFLAANVLADSVADLGREIVDEPTTRYLLAWSLTFIAVLLMVGVVAAFLSKQMRQPGFNLGNRLLGGVFGFIRGVIIIAALSIVLRAVLPDDEEDLLDAAVLMDPVNWVAEWIGTNFERVLDSEPSEAVKDTIDSSEML
;
A
#
# COMPACT_ATOMS: atom_id res chain seq x y z
N MET A 1 -12.66 -15.73 38.11
CA MET A 1 -11.57 -16.03 37.15
C MET A 1 -12.11 -16.72 35.88
N ALA A 2 -13.37 -17.16 35.82
CA ALA A 2 -14.03 -17.64 34.60
C ALA A 2 -14.73 -16.52 33.81
N ASP A 3 -15.16 -15.46 34.49
CA ASP A 3 -16.00 -14.38 33.92
C ASP A 3 -15.38 -13.67 32.69
N TRP A 4 -14.05 -13.54 32.62
CA TRP A 4 -13.38 -12.93 31.46
C TRP A 4 -13.32 -13.85 30.24
N LEU A 5 -13.36 -15.18 30.45
CA LEU A 5 -13.44 -16.15 29.36
C LEU A 5 -14.86 -16.13 28.78
N ASP A 6 -15.89 -16.06 29.62
CA ASP A 6 -17.28 -15.96 29.15
C ASP A 6 -17.53 -14.63 28.43
N GLN A 7 -16.91 -13.54 28.92
CA GLN A 7 -16.94 -12.25 28.24
C GLN A 7 -16.19 -12.28 26.89
N ALA A 8 -15.07 -12.99 26.81
CA ALA A 8 -14.34 -13.15 25.55
C ALA A 8 -15.09 -14.06 24.56
N LEU A 9 -15.66 -15.16 25.04
CA LEU A 9 -16.41 -16.11 24.23
C LEU A 9 -17.69 -15.48 23.66
N SER A 10 -18.44 -14.73 24.46
CA SER A 10 -19.63 -14.01 24.00
C SER A 10 -19.31 -12.90 22.99
N PHE A 11 -18.11 -12.33 23.04
CA PHE A 11 -17.64 -11.38 22.02
C PHE A 11 -17.32 -12.10 20.70
N VAL A 12 -16.64 -13.25 20.78
CA VAL A 12 -16.31 -14.07 19.60
C VAL A 12 -17.57 -14.68 18.96
N GLU A 13 -18.61 -14.98 19.73
CA GLU A 13 -19.90 -15.47 19.22
C GLU A 13 -20.64 -14.44 18.34
N GLN A 14 -20.30 -13.15 18.45
CA GLN A 14 -20.89 -12.09 17.61
C GLN A 14 -20.19 -11.96 16.25
N PHE A 15 -19.07 -12.65 16.02
CA PHE A 15 -18.27 -12.50 14.81
C PHE A 15 -18.93 -13.19 13.63
N ASN A 16 -19.06 -12.47 12.52
CA ASN A 16 -19.47 -13.04 11.26
C ASN A 16 -18.26 -13.56 10.45
N VAL A 17 -18.51 -14.10 9.26
CA VAL A 17 -17.45 -14.68 8.41
C VAL A 17 -16.40 -13.64 8.01
N PHE A 18 -16.80 -12.38 7.82
CA PHE A 18 -15.87 -11.29 7.47
C PHE A 18 -15.01 -10.88 8.66
N ASP A 19 -15.52 -10.87 9.88
CA ASP A 19 -14.70 -10.63 11.08
C ASP A 19 -13.55 -11.64 11.21
N TRP A 20 -13.83 -12.92 10.96
CA TRP A 20 -12.80 -13.96 10.94
C TRP A 20 -11.78 -13.76 9.83
N LEU A 21 -12.22 -13.34 8.63
CA LEU A 21 -11.33 -13.04 7.51
C LEU A 21 -10.41 -11.86 7.84
N ILE A 22 -10.96 -10.77 8.36
CA ILE A 22 -10.21 -9.56 8.76
C ILE A 22 -9.18 -9.91 9.83
N LEU A 23 -9.60 -10.65 10.86
CA LEU A 23 -8.73 -11.12 11.94
C LEU A 23 -7.55 -11.95 11.39
N VAL A 24 -7.81 -12.90 10.50
CA VAL A 24 -6.77 -13.74 9.89
C VAL A 24 -5.77 -12.88 9.13
N VAL A 25 -6.24 -11.94 8.30
CA VAL A 25 -5.36 -11.04 7.53
C VAL A 25 -4.49 -10.19 8.45
N TRP A 26 -5.08 -9.60 9.50
CA TRP A 26 -4.34 -8.80 10.46
C TRP A 26 -3.31 -9.61 11.23
N VAL A 27 -3.68 -10.78 11.74
CA VAL A 27 -2.76 -11.68 12.47
C VAL A 27 -1.61 -12.11 11.57
N VAL A 28 -1.89 -12.56 10.34
CA VAL A 28 -0.86 -12.97 9.38
C VAL A 28 0.06 -11.80 9.05
N SER A 29 -0.50 -10.61 8.81
CA SER A 29 0.28 -9.41 8.50
C SER A 29 1.17 -8.97 9.68
N CYS A 30 0.65 -9.01 10.90
CA CYS A 30 1.40 -8.76 12.14
C CYS A 30 2.54 -9.77 12.33
N VAL A 31 2.26 -11.07 12.20
CA VAL A 31 3.26 -12.14 12.35
C VAL A 31 4.34 -11.99 11.29
N TYR A 32 3.96 -11.70 10.04
CA TYR A 32 4.91 -11.43 8.96
C TYR A 32 5.78 -10.21 9.29
N GLY A 33 5.18 -9.13 9.78
CA GLY A 33 5.89 -7.92 10.22
C GLY A 33 6.87 -8.17 11.36
N ILE A 34 6.50 -8.97 12.37
CA ILE A 34 7.38 -9.39 13.48
C ILE A 34 8.52 -10.27 12.98
N ALA A 35 8.24 -11.18 12.04
CA ALA A 35 9.23 -12.08 11.46
C ALA A 35 10.27 -11.32 10.62
N ARG A 36 9.82 -10.35 9.82
CA ARG A 36 10.64 -9.59 8.89
C ARG A 36 11.36 -8.41 9.56
N GLY A 37 10.72 -7.78 10.54
CA GLY A 37 11.19 -6.61 11.28
C GLY A 37 10.91 -5.29 10.56
N PHE A 38 10.68 -4.22 11.34
CA PHE A 38 10.35 -2.87 10.86
C PHE A 38 11.32 -2.35 9.81
N ALA A 39 12.63 -2.47 10.06
CA ALA A 39 13.67 -1.94 9.19
C ALA A 39 13.52 -2.41 7.73
N ARG A 40 13.27 -3.70 7.57
CA ARG A 40 13.16 -4.31 6.25
C ARG A 40 11.84 -3.92 5.58
N GLU A 41 10.78 -3.75 6.35
CA GLU A 41 9.47 -3.33 5.84
C GLU A 41 9.50 -1.86 5.40
N ALA A 42 10.04 -0.97 6.23
CA ALA A 42 10.21 0.46 5.93
C ALA A 42 11.15 0.68 4.73
N LEU A 43 12.29 0.00 4.68
CA LEU A 43 13.23 0.09 3.56
C LEU A 43 12.65 -0.51 2.27
N SER A 44 11.75 -1.50 2.37
CA SER A 44 11.03 -2.01 1.20
C SER A 44 10.16 -0.91 0.60
N ILE A 45 9.38 -0.20 1.42
CA ILE A 45 8.48 0.87 0.94
C ILE A 45 9.28 2.04 0.38
N LEU A 46 10.31 2.48 1.10
CA LEU A 46 11.22 3.51 0.60
C LEU A 46 11.91 3.07 -0.69
N GLY A 47 12.25 1.78 -0.83
CA GLY A 47 12.83 1.23 -2.05
C GLY A 47 11.89 1.28 -3.24
N TRP A 48 10.62 0.91 -3.06
CA TRP A 48 9.60 1.05 -4.10
C TRP A 48 9.41 2.52 -4.52
N LEU A 49 9.32 3.44 -3.55
CA LEU A 49 9.19 4.87 -3.81
C LEU A 49 10.42 5.42 -4.55
N ALA A 50 11.63 5.12 -4.04
CA ALA A 50 12.88 5.56 -4.65
C ALA A 50 13.05 4.99 -6.06
N ALA A 51 12.71 3.71 -6.28
CA ALA A 51 12.75 3.09 -7.59
C ALA A 51 11.76 3.75 -8.57
N PHE A 52 10.54 4.04 -8.12
CA PHE A 52 9.54 4.72 -8.94
C PHE A 52 10.01 6.13 -9.34
N LEU A 53 10.48 6.93 -8.36
CA LEU A 53 10.97 8.29 -8.64
C LEU A 53 12.20 8.26 -9.55
N ALA A 54 13.17 7.40 -9.27
CA ALA A 54 14.36 7.27 -10.09
C ALA A 54 14.04 6.80 -11.52
N ALA A 55 13.12 5.84 -11.67
CA ALA A 55 12.67 5.39 -12.98
C ALA A 55 11.99 6.52 -13.77
N ASN A 56 11.13 7.32 -13.13
CA ASN A 56 10.50 8.47 -13.80
C ASN A 56 11.51 9.53 -14.25
N VAL A 57 12.57 9.77 -13.47
CA VAL A 57 13.59 10.78 -13.79
C VAL A 57 14.62 10.28 -14.81
N LEU A 58 15.01 9.00 -14.74
CA LEU A 58 16.12 8.46 -15.53
C LEU A 58 15.65 7.69 -16.78
N ALA A 59 14.37 7.35 -16.91
CA ALA A 59 13.87 6.54 -18.02
C ALA A 59 14.22 7.14 -19.38
N ASP A 60 14.09 8.45 -19.58
CA ASP A 60 14.43 9.10 -20.85
C ASP A 60 15.92 8.98 -21.17
N SER A 61 16.79 9.27 -20.18
CA SER A 61 18.24 9.15 -20.34
C SER A 61 18.67 7.72 -20.64
N VAL A 62 18.04 6.72 -20.01
CA VAL A 62 18.33 5.30 -20.24
C VAL A 62 17.75 4.83 -21.58
N ALA A 63 16.58 5.35 -21.97
CA ALA A 63 15.97 5.06 -23.27
C ALA A 63 16.85 5.57 -24.42
N ASP A 64 17.51 6.71 -24.24
CA ASP A 64 18.41 7.27 -25.24
C ASP A 64 19.61 6.37 -25.55
N LEU A 65 20.12 5.64 -24.55
CA LEU A 65 21.18 4.66 -24.74
C LEU A 65 20.72 3.44 -25.56
N GLY A 66 19.43 3.14 -25.55
CA GLY A 66 18.83 2.00 -26.26
C GLY A 66 18.34 2.33 -27.67
N ARG A 67 18.62 3.53 -28.19
CA ARG A 67 18.10 3.99 -29.50
C ARG A 67 18.46 3.06 -30.66
N GLU A 68 19.63 2.45 -30.61
CA GLU A 68 20.13 1.54 -31.64
C GLU A 68 19.59 0.10 -31.50
N ILE A 69 18.89 -0.21 -30.39
CA ILE A 69 18.41 -1.55 -30.06
C ILE A 69 16.89 -1.64 -30.28
N VAL A 70 16.15 -0.60 -29.93
CA VAL A 70 14.69 -0.55 -30.03
C VAL A 70 14.26 0.72 -30.76
N ASP A 71 13.69 0.55 -31.95
CA ASP A 71 13.25 1.67 -32.79
C ASP A 71 12.00 2.35 -32.23
N GLU A 72 11.03 1.55 -31.75
CA GLU A 72 9.74 2.03 -31.24
C GLU A 72 9.92 2.84 -29.94
N PRO A 73 9.67 4.17 -29.95
CA PRO A 73 9.99 5.05 -28.83
C PRO A 73 9.25 4.68 -27.53
N THR A 74 7.97 4.34 -27.63
CA THR A 74 7.16 3.99 -26.45
C THR A 74 7.65 2.69 -25.82
N THR A 75 7.92 1.66 -26.62
CA THR A 75 8.47 0.40 -26.12
C THR A 75 9.84 0.60 -25.49
N ARG A 76 10.69 1.41 -26.10
CA ARG A 76 12.03 1.73 -25.57
C ARG A 76 11.96 2.44 -24.22
N TYR A 77 11.09 3.44 -24.09
CA TYR A 77 10.86 4.14 -22.82
C TYR A 77 10.38 3.18 -21.74
N LEU A 78 9.36 2.36 -22.02
CA LEU A 78 8.83 1.40 -21.05
C LEU A 78 9.89 0.38 -20.60
N LEU A 79 10.74 -0.09 -21.52
CA LEU A 79 11.86 -0.97 -21.19
C LEU A 79 12.90 -0.26 -20.31
N ALA A 80 13.29 0.96 -20.68
CA ALA A 80 14.25 1.75 -19.92
C ALA A 80 13.76 2.07 -18.50
N TRP A 81 12.49 2.46 -18.38
CA TRP A 81 11.81 2.69 -17.11
C TRP A 81 11.82 1.42 -16.26
N SER A 82 11.41 0.29 -16.84
CA SER A 82 11.33 -1.00 -16.13
C SER A 82 12.70 -1.50 -15.68
N LEU A 83 13.72 -1.40 -16.53
CA LEU A 83 15.08 -1.79 -16.20
C LEU A 83 15.67 -0.91 -15.09
N THR A 84 15.45 0.41 -15.17
CA THR A 84 15.88 1.36 -14.14
C THR A 84 15.20 1.05 -12.81
N PHE A 85 13.88 0.83 -12.85
CA PHE A 85 13.09 0.48 -11.68
C PHE A 85 13.62 -0.77 -10.98
N ILE A 86 13.84 -1.86 -11.74
CA ILE A 86 14.39 -3.12 -11.23
C ILE A 86 15.82 -2.91 -10.67
N ALA A 87 16.68 -2.20 -11.40
CA ALA A 87 18.05 -1.94 -10.96
C ALA A 87 18.10 -1.19 -9.62
N VAL A 88 17.25 -0.17 -9.44
CA VAL A 88 17.16 0.58 -8.19
C VAL A 88 16.59 -0.28 -7.06
N LEU A 89 15.55 -1.09 -7.31
CA LEU A 89 15.04 -2.03 -6.32
C LEU A 89 16.11 -3.03 -5.85
N LEU A 90 16.92 -3.55 -6.76
CA LEU A 90 18.02 -4.45 -6.42
C LEU A 90 19.07 -3.74 -5.55
N MET A 91 19.46 -2.52 -5.92
CA MET A 91 20.42 -1.72 -5.14
C MET A 91 19.90 -1.42 -3.73
N VAL A 92 18.66 -0.93 -3.61
CA VAL A 92 18.05 -0.64 -2.31
C VAL A 92 17.86 -1.94 -1.52
N GLY A 93 17.50 -3.04 -2.17
CA GLY A 93 17.36 -4.36 -1.55
C GLY A 93 18.66 -4.85 -0.89
N VAL A 94 19.82 -4.63 -1.54
CA VAL A 94 21.13 -4.94 -0.97
C VAL A 94 21.41 -4.08 0.26
N VAL A 95 21.19 -2.76 0.17
CA VAL A 95 21.33 -1.84 1.31
C VAL A 95 20.41 -2.22 2.46
N ALA A 96 19.17 -2.59 2.15
CA ALA A 96 18.18 -3.02 3.12
C ALA A 96 18.57 -4.32 3.81
N ALA A 97 19.15 -5.28 3.09
CA ALA A 97 19.66 -6.51 3.67
C ALA A 97 20.82 -6.24 4.65
N PHE A 98 21.72 -5.33 4.29
CA PHE A 98 22.83 -4.91 5.15
C PHE A 98 22.34 -4.23 6.43
N LEU A 99 21.47 -3.21 6.31
CA LEU A 99 20.88 -2.49 7.45
C LEU A 99 20.06 -3.42 8.35
N SER A 100 19.28 -4.32 7.75
CA SER A 100 18.50 -5.33 8.49
C SER A 100 19.40 -6.22 9.35
N LYS A 101 20.60 -6.55 8.86
CA LYS A 101 21.57 -7.37 9.60
C LYS A 101 22.12 -6.59 10.80
N GLN A 102 22.37 -5.28 10.65
CA GLN A 102 22.84 -4.43 11.74
C GLN A 102 21.80 -4.29 12.85
N MET A 103 20.52 -4.20 12.49
CA MET A 103 19.42 -4.08 13.47
C MET A 103 19.10 -5.37 14.23
N ARG A 104 19.77 -6.48 13.91
CA ARG A 104 19.68 -7.74 14.66
C ARG A 104 20.66 -7.83 15.83
N GLN A 105 21.43 -6.77 16.09
CA GLN A 105 22.32 -6.73 17.25
C GLN A 105 21.54 -6.81 18.58
N PRO A 106 22.13 -7.40 19.64
CA PRO A 106 21.52 -7.46 20.96
C PRO A 106 21.13 -6.05 21.44
N GLY A 107 19.87 -5.85 21.81
CA GLY A 107 19.32 -4.55 22.23
C GLY A 107 18.32 -3.93 21.25
N PHE A 108 18.60 -3.95 19.94
CA PHE A 108 17.71 -3.36 18.92
C PHE A 108 16.72 -4.36 18.30
N ASN A 109 17.02 -5.66 18.40
CA ASN A 109 16.22 -6.71 17.77
C ASN A 109 14.77 -6.77 18.28
N LEU A 110 14.53 -6.59 19.59
CA LEU A 110 13.18 -6.66 20.15
C LEU A 110 12.32 -5.48 19.66
N GLY A 111 12.83 -4.25 19.76
CA GLY A 111 12.14 -3.06 19.26
C GLY A 111 11.86 -3.12 17.76
N ASN A 112 12.85 -3.54 16.96
CA ASN A 112 12.68 -3.72 15.52
C ASN A 112 11.58 -4.72 15.16
N ARG A 113 11.41 -5.80 15.94
CA ARG A 113 10.36 -6.80 15.70
C ARG A 113 8.98 -6.33 16.17
N LEU A 114 8.90 -5.67 17.32
CA LEU A 114 7.64 -5.10 17.82
C LEU A 114 7.10 -4.01 16.89
N LEU A 115 7.96 -3.07 16.47
CA LEU A 115 7.60 -2.07 15.46
C LEU A 115 7.25 -2.72 14.13
N GLY A 116 7.88 -3.85 13.79
CA GLY A 116 7.52 -4.65 12.63
C GLY A 116 6.10 -5.20 12.73
N GLY A 117 5.67 -5.64 13.91
CA GLY A 117 4.29 -6.06 14.18
C GLY A 117 3.29 -4.91 14.03
N VAL A 118 3.60 -3.73 14.60
CA VAL A 118 2.76 -2.53 14.43
C VAL A 118 2.66 -2.14 12.96
N PHE A 119 3.76 -2.18 12.23
CA PHE A 119 3.77 -1.92 10.80
C PHE A 119 2.93 -2.95 10.04
N GLY A 120 3.06 -4.23 10.40
CA GLY A 120 2.26 -5.33 9.86
C GLY A 120 0.77 -5.13 10.11
N PHE A 121 0.38 -4.64 11.29
CA PHE A 121 -1.00 -4.28 11.60
C PHE A 121 -1.54 -3.20 10.66
N ILE A 122 -0.82 -2.06 10.55
CA ILE A 122 -1.22 -0.95 9.67
C ILE A 122 -1.37 -1.43 8.23
N ARG A 123 -0.42 -2.24 7.74
CA ARG A 123 -0.51 -2.86 6.41
C ARG A 123 -1.73 -3.77 6.29
N GLY A 124 -2.06 -4.55 7.32
CA GLY A 124 -3.24 -5.40 7.35
C GLY A 124 -4.54 -4.59 7.23
N VAL A 125 -4.63 -3.46 7.93
CA VAL A 125 -5.75 -2.51 7.81
C VAL A 125 -5.87 -1.98 6.38
N ILE A 126 -4.76 -1.55 5.78
CA ILE A 126 -4.75 -1.05 4.39
C ILE A 126 -5.17 -2.14 3.40
N ILE A 127 -4.70 -3.38 3.57
CA ILE A 127 -5.09 -4.50 2.70
C ILE A 127 -6.59 -4.76 2.78
N ILE A 128 -7.16 -4.78 3.99
CA ILE A 128 -8.59 -4.98 4.18
C ILE A 128 -9.40 -3.79 3.64
N ALA A 129 -8.91 -2.55 3.77
CA ALA A 129 -9.57 -1.38 3.20
C ALA A 129 -9.59 -1.42 1.66
N ALA A 130 -8.49 -1.83 1.03
CA ALA A 130 -8.48 -2.04 -0.41
C ALA A 130 -9.40 -3.20 -0.83
N LEU A 131 -9.41 -4.29 -0.06
CA LEU A 131 -10.26 -5.45 -0.33
C LEU A 131 -11.74 -5.12 -0.15
N SER A 132 -12.12 -4.31 0.85
CA SER A 132 -13.51 -3.93 1.07
C SER A 132 -14.06 -3.07 -0.07
N ILE A 133 -13.26 -2.15 -0.64
CA ILE A 133 -13.64 -1.39 -1.84
C ILE A 133 -13.91 -2.34 -3.01
N VAL A 134 -13.03 -3.32 -3.23
CA VAL A 134 -13.21 -4.30 -4.33
C VAL A 134 -14.39 -5.22 -4.07
N LEU A 135 -14.59 -5.66 -2.83
CA LEU A 135 -15.69 -6.54 -2.44
C LEU A 135 -17.04 -5.84 -2.64
N ARG A 136 -17.21 -4.59 -2.20
CA ARG A 136 -18.44 -3.81 -2.47
C ARG A 136 -18.71 -3.64 -3.97
N ALA A 137 -17.68 -3.57 -4.80
CA ALA A 137 -17.87 -3.49 -6.24
C ALA A 137 -18.35 -4.81 -6.89
N VAL A 138 -18.28 -5.94 -6.16
CA VAL A 138 -18.49 -7.29 -6.71
C VAL A 138 -19.57 -8.08 -5.97
N LEU A 139 -19.80 -7.81 -4.68
CA LEU A 139 -20.74 -8.53 -3.83
C LEU A 139 -22.19 -8.15 -4.16
N PRO A 140 -23.13 -9.12 -4.16
CA PRO A 140 -24.56 -8.86 -4.10
C PRO A 140 -24.97 -8.09 -2.83
N ASP A 141 -26.03 -7.28 -2.92
CA ASP A 141 -26.53 -6.41 -1.85
C ASP A 141 -26.76 -7.15 -0.50
N ASP A 142 -27.12 -8.44 -0.50
CA ASP A 142 -27.36 -9.23 0.72
C ASP A 142 -26.08 -9.60 1.49
N GLU A 143 -24.93 -9.60 0.81
CA GLU A 143 -23.61 -9.88 1.40
C GLU A 143 -22.89 -8.58 1.80
N GLU A 144 -23.28 -7.44 1.22
CA GLU A 144 -22.81 -6.10 1.63
C GLU A 144 -23.22 -5.76 3.06
N ASP A 145 -24.46 -6.09 3.45
CA ASP A 145 -24.97 -5.87 4.81
C ASP A 145 -24.12 -6.61 5.87
N LEU A 146 -23.61 -7.80 5.53
CA LEU A 146 -22.73 -8.58 6.41
C LEU A 146 -21.31 -8.02 6.48
N LEU A 147 -20.82 -7.43 5.39
CA LEU A 147 -19.55 -6.71 5.37
C LEU A 147 -19.64 -5.42 6.20
N ASP A 148 -20.74 -4.69 6.11
CA ASP A 148 -20.99 -3.45 6.87
C ASP A 148 -21.22 -3.71 8.37
N ALA A 149 -21.83 -4.85 8.70
CA ALA A 149 -22.06 -5.25 10.09
C ALA A 149 -20.81 -5.80 10.80
N ALA A 150 -19.69 -6.01 10.10
CA ALA A 150 -18.49 -6.57 10.71
C ALA A 150 -17.86 -5.60 11.72
N VAL A 151 -17.70 -6.06 12.96
CA VAL A 151 -17.20 -5.27 14.10
C VAL A 151 -15.79 -4.74 13.85
N LEU A 152 -14.98 -5.46 13.09
CA LEU A 152 -13.61 -5.06 12.77
C LEU A 152 -13.51 -4.05 11.62
N MET A 153 -14.64 -3.60 11.05
CA MET A 153 -14.64 -2.59 10.00
C MET A 153 -14.36 -1.18 10.51
N ASP A 154 -14.52 -0.86 11.80
CA ASP A 154 -14.31 0.51 12.28
C ASP A 154 -12.91 1.09 11.93
N PRO A 155 -11.78 0.39 12.18
CA PRO A 155 -10.46 0.89 11.76
C PRO A 155 -10.27 0.92 10.24
N VAL A 156 -11.02 0.08 9.50
CA VAL A 156 -10.96 -0.05 8.04
C VAL A 156 -11.73 1.09 7.38
N ASN A 157 -12.94 1.36 7.86
CA ASN A 157 -13.84 2.40 7.38
C ASN A 157 -13.20 3.78 7.50
N TRP A 158 -12.50 4.05 8.61
CA TRP A 158 -11.73 5.29 8.73
C TRP A 158 -10.72 5.49 7.59
N VAL A 159 -10.01 4.44 7.18
CA VAL A 159 -9.08 4.49 6.04
C VAL A 159 -9.83 4.59 4.71
N ALA A 160 -10.90 3.82 4.53
CA ALA A 160 -11.69 3.80 3.30
C ALA A 160 -12.38 5.15 3.03
N GLU A 161 -12.98 5.77 4.05
CA GLU A 161 -13.59 7.10 3.97
C GLU A 161 -12.57 8.18 3.69
N TRP A 162 -11.39 8.12 4.33
CA TRP A 162 -10.30 9.07 4.04
C TRP A 162 -9.84 8.97 2.59
N ILE A 163 -9.75 7.75 2.04
CA ILE A 163 -9.43 7.55 0.62
C ILE A 163 -10.56 8.08 -0.26
N GLY A 164 -11.82 7.70 0.00
CA GLY A 164 -12.99 8.07 -0.80
C GLY A 164 -13.17 9.59 -0.89
N THR A 165 -13.16 10.28 0.26
CA THR A 165 -13.30 11.75 0.31
C THR A 165 -12.14 12.49 -0.37
N ASN A 166 -10.94 11.92 -0.42
CA ASN A 166 -9.83 12.50 -1.18
C ASN A 166 -9.94 12.23 -2.67
N PHE A 167 -10.46 11.06 -3.05
CA PHE A 167 -10.66 10.68 -4.45
C PHE A 167 -11.77 11.48 -5.12
N GLU A 168 -12.90 11.69 -4.44
CA GLU A 168 -14.00 12.54 -4.93
C GLU A 168 -13.50 13.95 -5.24
N ARG A 169 -12.66 14.56 -4.38
CA ARG A 169 -12.07 15.87 -4.65
C ARG A 169 -11.23 15.93 -5.93
N VAL A 170 -10.59 14.82 -6.31
CA VAL A 170 -9.75 14.74 -7.52
C VAL A 170 -10.60 14.46 -8.76
N LEU A 171 -11.71 13.75 -8.62
CA LEU A 171 -12.67 13.50 -9.70
C LEU A 171 -13.56 14.72 -9.98
N ASP A 172 -13.94 15.45 -8.93
CA ASP A 172 -14.75 16.68 -9.01
C ASP A 172 -13.93 17.92 -9.39
N SER A 173 -12.60 17.88 -9.28
CA SER A 173 -11.75 18.92 -9.83
C SER A 173 -11.71 18.80 -11.35
N GLU A 174 -12.73 19.30 -12.06
CA GLU A 174 -12.78 19.31 -13.53
C GLU A 174 -11.54 20.03 -14.12
N PRO A 175 -10.51 19.31 -14.61
CA PRO A 175 -9.29 19.95 -15.10
C PRO A 175 -9.52 20.67 -16.44
N SER A 176 -10.68 20.45 -17.08
CA SER A 176 -11.00 20.99 -18.40
C SER A 176 -11.41 22.46 -18.41
N GLU A 177 -11.99 23.01 -17.33
CA GLU A 177 -12.32 24.44 -17.29
C GLU A 177 -11.08 25.30 -17.05
N ALA A 178 -10.22 24.91 -16.11
CA ALA A 178 -8.97 25.61 -15.83
C ALA A 178 -8.01 25.65 -17.05
N VAL A 179 -8.01 24.59 -17.87
CA VAL A 179 -7.23 24.55 -19.12
C VAL A 179 -7.90 25.39 -20.22
N LYS A 180 -9.23 25.40 -20.33
CA LYS A 180 -9.95 26.24 -21.31
C LYS A 180 -9.74 27.73 -21.05
N ASP A 181 -9.85 28.18 -19.81
CA ASP A 181 -9.62 29.60 -19.44
C ASP A 181 -8.17 30.04 -19.69
N THR A 182 -7.20 29.15 -19.50
CA THR A 182 -5.78 29.44 -19.78
C THR A 182 -5.50 29.51 -21.28
N ILE A 183 -6.18 28.69 -22.09
CA ILE A 183 -6.07 28.74 -23.55
C ILE A 183 -6.75 30.00 -24.10
N ASP A 184 -7.97 30.32 -23.66
CA ASP A 184 -8.75 31.46 -24.16
C ASP A 184 -8.10 32.80 -23.78
N SER A 185 -7.54 32.90 -22.58
CA SER A 185 -6.77 34.08 -22.14
C SER A 185 -5.43 34.26 -22.88
N SER A 186 -4.84 33.18 -23.40
CA SER A 186 -3.62 33.23 -24.20
C SER A 186 -3.85 33.60 -25.68
N GLU A 187 -5.05 33.34 -26.22
CA GLU A 187 -5.45 33.77 -27.57
C GLU A 187 -5.94 35.23 -27.61
N MET A 188 -6.20 35.85 -26.45
CA MET A 188 -6.56 37.27 -26.31
C MET A 188 -5.35 38.23 -26.17
N LEU A 189 -4.11 37.72 -26.20
CA LEU A 189 -2.86 38.50 -26.19
C LEU A 189 -2.15 38.45 -27.56
#